data_AF-A0A6S7AES8-F1
#
_entry.id   AF-A0A6S7AES8-F1
#
_cell.length_a   1.000
_cell.length_b   1.000
_cell.length_c   1.000
_cell.angle_alpha   90.00
_cell.angle_beta   90.00
_cell.angle_gamma   90.00
#
_symmetry.space_group_name_H-M   'P 1'
#
loop_
_entity.id
_entity.type
_entity.pdbx_description
1 polymer ?
#
loop_
_entity_poly.entity_id
_entity_poly.type
_entity_poly.pdbx_seq_one_letter_code
_entity_poly.pdbx_strand_id
1 'polypeptide(L)'
;MTRTFRRRALSVCAAVALAGCDSSLPPPPAGSKYTAETLATQETPEELQFKGTLAGKPIHLLMHECKVYKVDPAEGDNVAWTLVLEGDFYPLPTICVRQELTVGKGFIKAFIGRQAFGAGGCCTGTPEYRSTDGLTWKPR
;
A
#
# COMPACT_ATOMS: atom_id res chain seq x y z
N MET A 1 -46.76 5.74 -48.06
CA MET A 1 -46.27 4.43 -48.53
C MET A 1 -44.86 4.20 -48.01
N THR A 2 -44.74 3.13 -47.25
CA THR A 2 -43.59 2.62 -46.49
C THR A 2 -42.52 2.00 -47.39
N ARG A 3 -41.24 2.29 -47.12
CA ARG A 3 -40.12 1.41 -47.50
C ARG A 3 -39.02 1.40 -46.42
N THR A 4 -39.06 0.31 -45.65
CA THR A 4 -37.91 -0.55 -45.26
C THR A 4 -36.71 0.11 -44.58
N PHE A 5 -36.66 0.12 -43.24
CA PHE A 5 -36.09 -0.92 -42.38
C PHE A 5 -34.69 -1.44 -42.80
N ARG A 6 -33.69 -1.10 -41.97
CA ARG A 6 -32.42 -1.78 -41.67
C ARG A 6 -31.20 -0.86 -41.78
N ARG A 7 -30.86 -0.18 -40.69
CA ARG A 7 -29.45 -0.04 -40.32
C ARG A 7 -29.31 -0.37 -38.84
N ARG A 8 -28.48 -1.38 -38.61
CA ARG A 8 -28.30 -2.11 -37.37
C ARG A 8 -27.80 -1.17 -36.28
N ALA A 9 -28.53 -1.10 -35.18
CA ALA A 9 -27.99 -0.71 -33.89
C ALA A 9 -27.08 -1.86 -33.43
N LEU A 10 -25.84 -1.53 -33.05
CA LEU A 10 -24.97 -2.26 -32.13
C LEU A 10 -23.62 -1.55 -32.07
N SER A 11 -23.51 -0.52 -31.23
CA SER A 11 -22.25 -0.14 -30.61
C SER A 11 -22.45 -0.21 -29.10
N VAL A 12 -22.30 -1.42 -28.56
CA VAL A 12 -22.01 -1.63 -27.15
C VAL A 12 -20.51 -1.33 -27.00
N CYS A 13 -20.17 -0.08 -26.74
CA CYS A 13 -18.84 0.25 -26.23
C CYS A 13 -18.87 0.02 -24.72
N ALA A 14 -18.18 -1.03 -24.31
CA ALA A 14 -17.97 -1.41 -22.93
C ALA A 14 -17.51 -0.21 -22.09
N ALA A 15 -18.32 0.16 -21.10
CA ALA A 15 -17.85 0.96 -19.98
C ALA A 15 -16.93 0.06 -19.15
N VAL A 16 -15.65 0.01 -19.50
CA VAL A 16 -14.61 -0.44 -18.56
C VAL A 16 -14.56 0.66 -17.51
N ALA A 17 -15.24 0.43 -16.39
CA ALA A 17 -15.06 1.23 -15.20
C ALA A 17 -13.56 1.14 -14.86
N LEU A 18 -12.84 2.24 -15.06
CA LEU A 18 -11.60 2.52 -14.36
C LEU A 18 -11.97 2.66 -12.88
N ALA A 19 -12.27 1.55 -12.22
CA ALA A 19 -12.06 1.45 -10.79
C ALA A 19 -10.54 1.60 -10.66
N GLY A 20 -10.10 2.85 -10.46
CA GLY A 20 -8.81 3.08 -9.83
C GLY A 20 -8.85 2.23 -8.58
N CYS A 21 -8.07 1.16 -8.55
CA CYS A 21 -7.86 0.36 -7.37
C CYS A 21 -7.18 1.30 -6.37
N ASP A 22 -8.00 2.00 -5.60
CA ASP A 22 -7.59 2.51 -4.31
C ASP A 22 -6.89 1.35 -3.61
N SER A 23 -5.68 1.58 -3.10
CA SER A 23 -4.79 0.60 -2.48
C SER A 23 -5.41 0.04 -1.19
N SER A 24 -6.52 -0.67 -1.36
CA SER A 24 -7.26 -1.39 -0.36
C SER A 24 -6.88 -2.85 -0.50
N LEU A 25 -6.62 -3.49 0.64
CA LEU A 25 -6.30 -4.91 0.67
C LEU A 25 -7.43 -5.71 0.03
N PRO A 26 -7.12 -6.80 -0.69
CA PRO A 26 -8.15 -7.68 -1.21
C PRO A 26 -9.05 -8.17 -0.06
N PRO A 27 -10.37 -8.31 -0.29
CA PRO A 27 -11.26 -8.82 0.74
C PRO A 27 -10.82 -10.23 1.14
N PRO A 28 -10.97 -10.61 2.43
CA PRO A 28 -10.58 -11.93 2.88
C PRO A 28 -11.44 -13.01 2.18
N PRO A 29 -10.91 -14.23 1.98
CA PRO A 29 -11.68 -15.33 1.42
C PRO A 29 -12.97 -15.60 2.20
N ALA A 30 -14.02 -16.03 1.50
CA ALA A 30 -15.30 -16.34 2.13
C ALA A 30 -15.13 -17.39 3.24
N GLY A 31 -15.64 -17.09 4.44
CA GLY A 31 -15.51 -17.97 5.62
C GLY A 31 -14.16 -17.88 6.34
N SER A 32 -13.27 -16.95 5.95
CA SER A 32 -12.02 -16.70 6.67
C SER A 32 -12.27 -16.24 8.11
N LYS A 33 -11.52 -16.81 9.06
CA LYS A 33 -11.41 -16.31 10.44
C LYS A 33 -10.62 -14.99 10.51
N TYR A 34 -9.71 -14.78 9.56
CA TYR A 34 -8.76 -13.67 9.56
C TYR A 34 -9.23 -12.51 8.68
N THR A 35 -8.98 -11.28 9.14
CA THR A 35 -9.18 -10.05 8.36
C THR A 35 -8.15 -9.92 7.23
N ALA A 36 -8.41 -9.01 6.29
CA ALA A 36 -7.48 -8.72 5.20
C ALA A 36 -6.12 -8.23 5.72
N GLU A 37 -6.08 -7.36 6.75
CA GLU A 37 -4.79 -6.92 7.34
C GLU A 37 -4.03 -8.09 7.96
N THR A 38 -4.74 -9.03 8.57
CA THR A 38 -4.12 -10.20 9.21
C THR A 38 -3.49 -11.12 8.19
N LEU A 39 -4.20 -11.42 7.11
CA LEU A 39 -3.66 -12.21 6.00
C LEU A 39 -2.48 -11.49 5.36
N ALA A 40 -2.62 -10.20 5.05
CA ALA A 40 -1.54 -9.41 4.46
C ALA A 40 -0.29 -9.34 5.37
N THR A 41 -0.47 -9.30 6.69
CA THR A 41 0.65 -9.34 7.65
C THR A 41 1.36 -10.68 7.65
N GLN A 42 0.62 -11.79 7.52
CA GLN A 42 1.19 -13.13 7.45
C GLN A 42 1.92 -13.39 6.13
N GLU A 43 1.40 -12.84 5.03
CA GLU A 43 1.96 -13.00 3.69
C GLU A 43 3.14 -12.07 3.40
N THR A 44 3.27 -10.96 4.14
CA THR A 44 4.37 -10.00 3.94
C THR A 44 5.70 -10.63 4.37
N PRO A 45 6.75 -10.61 3.52
CA PRO A 45 8.09 -11.11 3.89
C PRO A 45 8.71 -10.40 5.10
N GLU A 46 9.58 -11.09 5.84
CA GLU A 46 10.19 -10.55 7.07
C GLU A 46 11.04 -9.29 6.81
N GLU A 47 11.68 -9.18 5.64
CA GLU A 47 12.47 -8.01 5.25
C GLU A 47 11.65 -6.73 5.05
N LEU A 48 10.33 -6.86 4.87
CA LEU A 48 9.39 -5.75 4.81
C LEU A 48 8.67 -5.51 6.13
N GLN A 49 9.06 -6.25 7.18
CA GLN A 49 8.54 -6.09 8.53
C GLN A 49 9.64 -5.71 9.51
N PHE A 50 9.25 -5.06 10.58
CA PHE A 50 10.11 -4.86 11.73
C PHE A 50 9.31 -5.15 12.99
N LYS A 51 9.79 -6.09 13.79
CA LYS A 51 9.26 -6.40 15.12
C LYS A 51 10.37 -6.19 16.13
N GLY A 52 10.26 -5.17 16.95
CA GLY A 52 11.34 -4.82 17.87
C GLY A 52 10.99 -3.67 18.80
N THR A 53 12.01 -2.99 19.29
CA THR A 53 11.84 -1.86 20.22
C THR A 53 12.41 -0.58 19.61
N LEU A 54 11.59 0.47 19.57
CA LEU A 54 12.00 1.83 19.19
C LEU A 54 11.58 2.80 20.29
N ALA A 55 12.44 3.77 20.62
CA ALA A 55 12.23 4.69 21.73
C ALA A 55 11.78 4.02 23.06
N GLY A 56 12.29 2.80 23.33
CA GLY A 56 11.96 2.02 24.53
C GLY A 56 10.59 1.35 24.53
N LYS A 57 9.84 1.39 23.41
CA LYS A 57 8.52 0.77 23.28
C LYS A 57 8.54 -0.35 22.23
N PRO A 58 7.86 -1.48 22.48
CA PRO A 58 7.69 -2.50 21.46
C PRO A 58 6.86 -1.93 20.30
N ILE A 59 7.26 -2.26 19.07
CA ILE A 59 6.58 -1.82 17.87
C ILE A 59 6.71 -2.88 16.77
N HIS A 60 5.61 -3.08 16.04
CA HIS A 60 5.56 -3.88 14.82
C HIS A 60 5.22 -2.95 13.66
N LEU A 61 6.15 -2.81 12.72
CA LEU A 61 5.99 -2.06 11.48
C LEU A 61 5.94 -3.02 10.30
N LEU A 62 5.19 -2.65 9.28
CA LEU A 62 5.04 -3.40 8.06
C LEU A 62 5.01 -2.44 6.87
N MET A 63 5.74 -2.78 5.81
CA MET A 63 5.68 -2.08 4.53
C MET A 63 4.75 -2.80 3.56
N HIS A 64 3.81 -2.05 3.00
CA HIS A 64 2.90 -2.54 1.98
C HIS A 64 2.58 -1.42 0.99
N GLU A 65 2.66 -1.70 -0.31
CA GLU A 65 2.39 -0.72 -1.38
C GLU A 65 3.09 0.63 -1.18
N CYS A 66 4.38 0.60 -0.81
CA CYS A 66 5.19 1.80 -0.58
C CYS A 66 4.66 2.70 0.56
N LYS A 67 3.88 2.13 1.48
CA LYS A 67 3.43 2.76 2.72
C LYS A 67 3.93 1.96 3.93
N VAL A 68 4.08 2.63 5.06
CA VAL A 68 4.44 2.00 6.34
C VAL A 68 3.25 2.03 7.26
N TYR A 69 2.91 0.88 7.81
CA TYR A 69 1.85 0.69 8.77
C TYR A 69 2.41 0.24 10.11
N LYS A 70 1.84 0.74 11.19
CA LYS A 70 1.95 0.12 12.51
C LYS A 70 0.92 -0.99 12.61
N VAL A 71 1.36 -2.16 13.02
CA VAL A 71 0.53 -3.34 13.24
C VAL A 71 0.25 -3.46 14.73
N ASP A 72 -1.02 -3.40 15.10
CA ASP A 72 -1.49 -3.59 16.47
C ASP A 72 -2.39 -4.84 16.56
N PRO A 73 -2.40 -5.58 17.68
CA PRO A 73 -3.37 -6.63 17.91
C PRO A 73 -4.80 -6.10 17.87
N ALA A 74 -5.72 -6.88 17.29
CA ALA A 74 -7.15 -6.61 17.23
C ALA A 74 -7.94 -7.79 17.85
N GLU A 75 -9.28 -7.78 17.71
CA GLU A 75 -10.11 -8.84 18.30
C GLU A 75 -9.75 -10.25 17.78
N GLY A 76 -9.66 -11.19 18.72
CA GLY A 76 -9.21 -12.55 18.45
C GLY A 76 -7.73 -12.59 18.09
N ASP A 77 -7.40 -13.34 17.02
CA ASP A 77 -6.04 -13.48 16.50
C ASP A 77 -5.77 -12.52 15.32
N ASN A 78 -6.59 -11.47 15.18
CA ASN A 78 -6.47 -10.49 14.10
C ASN A 78 -5.52 -9.35 14.48
N VAL A 79 -5.12 -8.59 13.46
CA VAL A 79 -4.39 -7.33 13.61
C VAL A 79 -5.11 -6.20 12.92
N ALA A 80 -4.82 -4.98 13.35
CA ALA A 80 -5.25 -3.75 12.72
C ALA A 80 -4.02 -2.96 12.25
N TRP A 81 -4.14 -2.32 11.10
CA TRP A 81 -3.09 -1.47 10.53
C TRP A 81 -3.41 -0.01 10.75
N THR A 82 -2.46 0.74 11.30
CA THR A 82 -2.49 2.20 11.36
C THR A 82 -1.44 2.75 10.40
N LEU A 83 -1.85 3.53 9.40
CA LEU A 83 -0.91 4.18 8.49
C LEU A 83 -0.04 5.19 9.25
N VAL A 84 1.29 5.03 9.16
CA VAL A 84 2.26 5.93 9.81
C VAL A 84 3.17 6.66 8.82
N LEU A 85 3.25 6.22 7.56
CA LEU A 85 3.98 6.91 6.48
C LEU A 85 3.45 6.51 5.09
N GLU A 86 3.20 7.49 4.22
CA GLU A 86 2.74 7.28 2.82
C GLU A 86 3.65 7.94 1.77
N GLY A 87 4.68 8.66 2.21
CA GLY A 87 5.53 9.47 1.35
C GLY A 87 4.86 10.78 0.91
N ASP A 88 5.51 11.49 -0.02
CA ASP A 88 5.01 12.79 -0.50
C ASP A 88 3.76 12.63 -1.39
N PHE A 89 2.89 13.64 -1.33
CA PHE A 89 1.75 13.72 -2.24
C PHE A 89 2.23 13.94 -3.68
N TYR A 90 1.66 13.19 -4.62
CA TYR A 90 1.91 13.35 -6.05
C TYR A 90 0.57 13.42 -6.80
N PRO A 91 0.37 14.42 -7.69
CA PRO A 91 -0.94 14.71 -8.27
C PRO A 91 -1.40 13.70 -9.34
N LEU A 92 -0.50 12.84 -9.84
CA LEU A 92 -0.83 11.81 -10.83
C LEU A 92 -0.78 10.41 -10.20
N PRO A 93 -1.42 9.41 -10.82
CA PRO A 93 -1.32 8.03 -10.35
C PRO A 93 0.14 7.53 -10.31
N THR A 94 0.48 6.82 -9.24
CA THR A 94 1.80 6.20 -9.05
C THR A 94 1.66 4.72 -8.76
N ILE A 95 2.68 3.93 -9.10
CA ILE A 95 2.82 2.54 -8.71
C ILE A 95 4.02 2.37 -7.77
N CYS A 96 3.92 1.42 -6.83
CA CYS A 96 5.06 1.04 -6.00
C CYS A 96 6.01 0.16 -6.83
N VAL A 97 7.23 0.62 -7.07
CA VAL A 97 8.25 -0.14 -7.82
C VAL A 97 9.37 -0.65 -6.93
N ARG A 98 9.54 -0.07 -5.73
CA ARG A 98 10.54 -0.49 -4.76
C ARG A 98 10.12 -0.08 -3.35
N GLN A 99 10.24 -0.98 -2.39
CA GLN A 99 10.03 -0.69 -0.97
C GLN A 99 11.02 -1.47 -0.13
N GLU A 100 11.60 -0.82 0.88
CA GLU A 100 12.59 -1.45 1.76
C GLU A 100 12.50 -0.88 3.16
N LEU A 101 12.63 -1.75 4.16
CA LEU A 101 12.72 -1.38 5.55
C LEU A 101 14.10 -1.75 6.09
N THR A 102 14.87 -0.78 6.56
CA THR A 102 16.24 -1.02 7.05
C THR A 102 16.38 -0.60 8.50
N VAL A 103 16.83 -1.54 9.35
CA VAL A 103 17.09 -1.29 10.76
C VAL A 103 18.49 -0.69 10.93
N GLY A 104 18.57 0.40 11.68
CA GLY A 104 19.82 1.01 12.14
C GLY A 104 19.94 1.01 13.66
N LYS A 105 21.05 1.55 14.19
CA LYS A 105 21.25 1.67 15.64
C LYS A 105 20.27 2.68 16.25
N GLY A 106 19.16 2.20 16.81
CA GLY A 106 18.14 3.02 17.47
C GLY A 106 17.24 3.80 16.50
N PHE A 107 17.18 3.40 15.23
CA PHE A 107 16.30 4.00 14.24
C PHE A 107 15.93 2.98 13.17
N ILE A 108 14.91 3.32 12.39
CA ILE A 108 14.52 2.58 11.19
C ILE A 108 14.50 3.54 10.00
N LYS A 109 14.83 3.03 8.81
CA LYS A 109 14.66 3.74 7.55
C LYS A 109 13.63 3.01 6.69
N ALA A 110 12.84 3.79 5.97
CA ALA A 110 11.94 3.30 4.94
C ALA A 110 12.37 3.92 3.60
N PHE A 111 12.51 3.08 2.58
CA PHE A 111 12.65 3.50 1.20
C PHE A 111 11.30 3.34 0.47
N ILE A 112 10.77 4.44 -0.07
CA ILE A 112 9.49 4.56 -0.76
C ILE A 112 9.76 4.89 -2.23
N GLY A 113 9.88 3.83 -3.03
CA GLY A 113 10.10 3.93 -4.46
C GLY A 113 8.78 3.93 -5.22
N ARG A 114 8.13 5.09 -5.27
CA ARG A 114 6.94 5.31 -6.11
C ARG A 114 7.36 5.83 -7.49
N GLN A 115 6.78 5.27 -8.54
CA GLN A 115 6.98 5.72 -9.92
C GLN A 115 5.66 6.29 -10.46
N ALA A 116 5.73 7.46 -11.10
CA ALA A 116 4.60 7.98 -11.86
C ALA A 116 4.25 7.03 -13.01
N PHE A 117 2.97 6.72 -13.19
CA PHE A 117 2.54 5.77 -14.21
C PHE A 117 3.03 6.20 -15.61
N GLY A 118 3.74 5.30 -16.31
CA GLY A 118 4.32 5.57 -17.63
C GLY A 118 5.68 6.27 -17.65
N ALA A 119 6.27 6.60 -16.49
CA ALA A 119 7.61 7.16 -16.41
C ALA A 119 8.70 6.08 -16.53
N GLY A 120 9.85 6.44 -17.12
CA GLY A 120 10.99 5.54 -17.36
C GLY A 120 12.05 5.48 -16.24
N GLY A 121 11.66 5.68 -14.97
CA GLY A 121 12.60 5.70 -13.84
C GLY A 121 11.92 5.83 -12.47
N CYS A 122 12.71 5.86 -11.40
CA CYS A 122 12.25 6.14 -10.03
C CYS A 122 12.97 7.41 -9.52
N CYS A 123 12.47 8.16 -8.55
CA CYS A 123 11.22 8.03 -7.79
C CYS A 123 10.49 9.39 -7.75
N THR A 124 9.17 9.38 -7.59
CA THR A 124 8.42 10.61 -7.33
C THR A 124 8.58 11.01 -5.86
N GLY A 125 8.93 12.27 -5.60
CA GLY A 125 9.05 12.80 -4.24
C GLY A 125 10.30 12.31 -3.50
N THR A 126 10.27 12.42 -2.18
CA THR A 126 11.33 11.98 -1.27
C THR A 126 11.27 10.46 -1.11
N PRO A 127 12.32 9.70 -1.50
CA PRO A 127 12.27 8.25 -1.40
C PRO A 127 12.71 7.73 -0.04
N GLU A 128 13.47 8.48 0.76
CA GLU A 128 14.01 7.99 2.03
C GLU A 128 13.48 8.74 3.23
N TYR A 129 12.97 7.99 4.20
CA TYR A 129 12.51 8.49 5.49
C TYR A 129 13.19 7.76 6.63
N ARG A 130 13.37 8.45 7.75
CA ARG A 130 13.91 7.89 8.99
C ARG A 130 12.95 8.13 10.15
N SER A 131 12.81 7.14 11.02
CA SER A 131 12.12 7.27 12.30
C SER A 131 12.94 6.68 13.45
N THR A 132 12.78 7.26 14.65
CA THR A 132 13.39 6.76 15.91
C THR A 132 12.38 6.14 16.85
N ASP A 133 11.08 6.32 16.58
CA ASP A 133 9.94 5.82 17.37
C ASP A 133 8.99 4.93 16.53
N GLY A 134 9.18 4.90 15.20
CA GLY A 134 8.34 4.20 14.21
C GLY A 134 7.01 4.89 13.91
N LEU A 135 6.74 6.05 14.51
CA LEU A 135 5.49 6.80 14.37
C LEU A 135 5.71 8.13 13.66
N THR A 136 6.80 8.80 14.02
CA THR A 136 7.19 10.09 13.46
C THR A 136 8.30 9.86 12.45
N TRP A 137 8.05 10.24 11.20
CA TRP A 137 8.99 10.02 10.10
C TRP A 137 9.52 11.36 9.57
N LYS A 138 10.82 11.41 9.28
CA LYS A 138 11.48 12.59 8.72
C LYS A 138 12.15 12.24 7.40
N PRO A 139 12.04 13.09 6.36
CA PRO A 139 12.86 12.98 5.17
C PRO A 139 14.35 12.91 5.51
N ARG A 140 15.12 12.18 4.70
CA ARG A 140 16.57 12.02 4.87
C ARG A 140 17.41 12.91 3.97
#